data_AF-A0A3M1MWC8-F1
#
_entry.id   AF-A0A3M1MWC8-F1
#
_cell.length_a   1.000
_cell.length_b   1.000
_cell.length_c   1.000
_cell.angle_alpha   90.00
_cell.angle_beta   90.00
_cell.angle_gamma   90.00
#
_symmetry.space_group_name_H-M   'P 1'
#
loop_
_entity.id
_entity.type
_entity.pdbx_description
1 polymer ?
#
loop_
_entity_poly.entity_id
_entity_poly.type
_entity_poly.pdbx_seq_one_letter_code
_entity_poly.pdbx_strand_id
1 'polypeptide(L)'
;MEESPLVIRDVEDLERILLTHPAWRERLRQLLLGEGLTALPQRFERFVAEEHAQLDQTLRRIGQLVEKLAEENLRLAQQTTLLTHRLNDLTQHMGRVEAQIEALTQRVNDLTQRMEQVEAQISQLAERVADLTRRMEQAESQIEALAHQLKRNTDELAELKGIVLELRLTRKAIVLFRQEFSAIRVLSEEAWGALLDEAEEKGYLAASEISDLSQVDGVIEAIRRSDTQPVVLAVEVSAVGDRVD
;
A
#
# COMPACT_ATOMS: atom_id res chain seq x y z
N MET A 1 97.94 100.90 30.54
CA MET A 1 97.74 100.82 32.01
C MET A 1 98.35 99.50 32.44
N GLU A 2 99.31 99.57 33.35
CA GLU A 2 100.03 98.42 33.90
C GLU A 2 99.02 97.44 34.52
N GLU A 3 98.89 96.25 33.93
CA GLU A 3 98.21 95.16 34.60
C GLU A 3 99.11 94.73 35.77
N SER A 4 98.73 95.12 36.99
CA SER A 4 99.40 94.71 38.21
C SER A 4 99.45 93.18 38.28
N PRO A 5 100.56 92.59 38.77
CA PRO A 5 100.64 91.13 38.90
C PRO A 5 99.55 90.67 39.86
N LEU A 6 98.59 89.90 39.36
CA LEU A 6 97.55 89.27 40.18
C LEU A 6 98.22 88.19 41.04
N VAL A 7 98.39 88.48 42.33
CA VAL A 7 98.98 87.55 43.30
C VAL A 7 97.87 86.77 43.99
N ILE A 8 97.87 85.44 43.82
CA ILE A 8 96.93 84.52 44.47
C ILE A 8 97.61 83.98 45.73
N ARG A 9 97.07 84.25 46.92
CA ARG A 9 97.65 83.78 48.20
C ARG A 9 96.85 82.67 48.86
N ASP A 10 95.55 82.62 48.61
CA ASP A 10 94.63 81.61 49.12
C ASP A 10 93.53 81.29 48.09
N VAL A 11 92.62 80.37 48.45
CA VAL A 11 91.51 79.93 47.59
C VAL A 11 90.45 81.03 47.44
N GLU A 12 90.32 81.91 48.42
CA GLU A 12 89.34 83.01 48.42
C GLU A 12 89.75 84.14 47.45
N ASP A 13 91.05 84.45 47.39
CA ASP A 13 91.66 85.30 46.37
C ASP A 13 91.40 84.74 44.96
N LEU A 14 91.57 83.42 44.78
CA LEU A 14 91.30 82.75 43.51
C LEU A 14 89.81 82.82 43.14
N GLU A 15 88.89 82.55 44.08
CA GLU A 15 87.44 82.62 43.85
C GLU A 15 87.01 84.04 43.42
N ARG A 16 87.49 85.08 44.11
CA ARG A 16 87.16 86.48 43.82
C ARG A 16 87.65 86.89 42.42
N ILE A 17 88.85 86.47 42.03
CA ILE A 17 89.41 86.75 40.70
C ILE A 17 88.60 86.04 39.62
N LEU A 18 88.20 84.77 39.83
CA LEU A 18 87.42 83.98 38.86
C LEU A 18 85.96 84.44 38.73
N LEU A 19 85.36 85.00 39.78
CA LEU A 19 84.02 85.62 39.71
C LEU A 19 84.04 86.93 38.94
N THR A 20 85.12 87.71 39.07
CA THR A 20 85.28 89.02 38.39
C THR A 20 85.66 88.85 36.92
N HIS A 21 86.38 87.77 36.57
CA HIS A 21 86.83 87.46 35.21
C HIS A 21 86.24 86.12 34.72
N PRO A 22 85.02 86.13 34.15
CA PRO A 22 84.35 84.90 33.71
C PRO A 22 85.15 84.11 32.65
N ALA A 23 85.96 84.79 31.84
CA ALA A 23 86.86 84.14 30.88
C ALA A 23 87.96 83.28 31.55
N TRP A 24 88.46 83.69 32.71
CA TRP A 24 89.49 82.95 33.45
C TRP A 24 88.90 81.72 34.14
N ARG A 25 87.68 81.85 34.66
CA ARG A 25 86.90 80.72 35.19
C ARG A 25 86.65 79.65 34.14
N GLU A 26 86.26 80.05 32.94
CA GLU A 26 86.05 79.11 31.84
C GLU A 26 87.37 78.43 31.41
N ARG A 27 88.48 79.19 31.36
CA ARG A 27 89.80 78.63 31.04
C ARG A 27 90.30 77.66 32.11
N LEU A 28 90.14 78.00 33.39
CA LEU A 28 90.50 77.12 34.52
C LEU A 28 89.62 75.87 34.54
N ARG A 29 88.33 76.00 34.20
CA ARG A 29 87.39 74.88 34.07
C ARG A 29 87.83 73.89 32.98
N GLN A 30 88.25 74.38 31.81
CA GLN A 30 88.76 73.54 30.71
C GLN A 30 90.10 72.86 31.03
N LEU A 31 90.94 73.49 31.86
CA LEU A 31 92.23 72.93 32.29
C LEU A 31 92.08 71.86 33.39
N LEU A 32 91.16 72.07 34.34
CA LEU A 32 90.92 71.16 35.47
C LEU A 32 89.96 70.02 35.13
N LEU A 33 88.92 70.32 34.36
CA LEU A 33 87.97 69.34 33.85
C LEU A 33 88.26 69.22 32.35
N GLY A 34 88.92 68.13 31.93
CA GLY A 34 89.11 67.87 30.50
C GLY A 34 87.77 67.83 29.75
N GLU A 35 87.79 68.00 28.42
CA GLU A 35 86.60 68.18 27.57
C GLU A 35 85.49 67.12 27.80
N GLY A 36 85.89 65.88 28.15
CA GLY A 36 84.96 64.80 28.47
C GLY A 36 84.12 65.03 29.73
N LEU A 37 84.69 65.64 30.79
CA LEU A 37 83.99 65.90 32.05
C LEU A 37 83.10 67.15 31.99
N THR A 38 83.49 68.15 31.18
CA THR A 38 82.64 69.34 30.95
C THR A 38 81.41 69.02 30.09
N ALA A 39 81.53 68.08 29.13
CA ALA A 39 80.43 67.66 28.27
C ALA A 39 79.52 66.59 28.88
N LEU A 40 79.94 65.95 29.99
CA LEU A 40 79.23 64.81 30.60
C LEU A 40 77.77 65.11 30.98
N PRO A 41 77.42 66.23 31.65
CA PRO A 41 76.02 66.52 31.99
C PRO A 41 75.13 66.64 30.76
N GLN A 42 75.59 67.33 29.71
CA GLN A 42 74.85 67.48 28.46
C GLN A 42 74.72 66.16 27.69
N ARG A 43 75.77 65.33 27.67
CA ARG A 43 75.73 63.98 27.07
C ARG A 43 74.76 63.08 27.82
N PHE A 44 74.74 63.16 29.15
CA PHE A 44 73.81 62.41 29.99
C PHE A 44 72.37 62.88 29.78
N GLU A 45 72.09 64.18 29.77
CA GLU A 45 70.76 64.73 29.47
C GLU A 45 70.26 64.31 28.08
N ARG A 46 71.13 64.34 27.06
CA ARG A 46 70.79 63.86 25.72
C ARG A 46 70.50 62.36 25.71
N PHE A 47 71.35 61.56 26.34
CA PHE A 47 71.14 60.12 26.45
C PHE A 47 69.81 59.80 27.15
N VAL A 48 69.53 60.43 28.28
CA VAL A 48 68.27 60.29 29.02
C VAL A 48 67.08 60.71 28.15
N ALA A 49 67.16 61.83 27.43
CA ALA A 49 66.10 62.28 26.54
C ALA A 49 65.86 61.31 25.36
N GLU A 50 66.93 60.79 24.75
CA GLU A 50 66.85 59.83 23.64
C GLU A 50 66.26 58.50 24.10
N GLU A 51 66.73 57.93 25.21
CA GLU A 51 66.22 56.69 25.79
C GLU A 51 64.75 56.84 26.23
N HIS A 52 64.39 57.94 26.88
CA HIS A 52 62.98 58.20 27.24
C HIS A 52 62.10 58.34 26.01
N ALA A 53 62.56 59.02 24.96
CA ALA A 53 61.79 59.14 23.72
C ALA A 53 61.59 57.78 23.03
N GLN A 54 62.61 56.92 23.02
CA GLN A 54 62.52 55.56 22.48
C GLN A 54 61.58 54.68 23.33
N LEU A 55 61.67 54.78 24.65
CA LEU A 55 60.77 54.09 25.58
C LEU A 55 59.32 54.52 25.35
N ASP A 56 59.05 55.82 25.26
CA ASP A 56 57.73 56.37 25.01
C ASP A 56 57.15 55.91 23.67
N GLN A 57 57.98 55.88 22.62
CA GLN A 57 57.57 55.35 21.33
C GLN A 57 57.21 53.85 21.41
N THR A 58 58.02 53.07 22.13
CA THR A 58 57.78 51.65 22.33
C THR A 58 56.51 51.41 23.13
N LEU A 59 56.29 52.15 24.21
CA LEU A 59 55.08 52.09 25.02
C LEU A 59 53.84 52.44 24.21
N ARG A 60 53.89 53.48 23.36
CA ARG A 60 52.79 53.82 22.45
C ARG A 60 52.50 52.69 21.46
N ARG A 61 53.54 52.08 20.88
CA ARG A 61 53.38 50.96 19.95
C ARG A 61 52.77 49.74 20.62
N ILE A 62 53.22 49.42 21.84
CA ILE A 62 52.65 48.32 22.64
C ILE A 62 51.18 48.63 22.96
N GLY A 63 50.85 49.85 23.39
CA GLY A 63 49.48 50.28 23.65
C GLY A 63 48.55 50.05 22.45
N GLN A 64 48.98 50.46 21.26
CA GLN A 64 48.24 50.24 20.02
C GLN A 64 48.06 48.75 19.67
N LEU A 65 49.07 47.91 19.93
CA LEU A 65 48.96 46.46 19.71
C LEU A 65 47.99 45.81 20.71
N VAL A 66 48.01 46.25 21.97
CA VAL A 66 47.07 45.77 23.00
C VAL A 66 45.64 46.16 22.66
N GLU A 67 45.40 47.39 22.18
CA GLU A 67 44.07 47.83 21.73
C GLU A 67 43.56 46.96 20.56
N LYS A 68 44.39 46.74 19.53
CA LYS A 68 44.03 45.86 18.41
C LYS A 68 43.73 44.43 18.86
N LEU A 69 44.55 43.88 19.76
CA LEU A 69 44.32 42.54 20.28
C LEU A 69 43.03 42.47 21.11
N ALA A 70 42.68 43.53 21.85
CA ALA A 70 41.43 43.60 22.58
C ALA A 70 40.21 43.62 21.63
N GLU A 71 40.28 44.37 20.53
CA GLU A 71 39.24 44.39 19.49
C GLU A 71 39.07 43.02 18.81
N GLU A 72 40.17 42.37 18.45
CA GLU A 72 40.14 41.03 17.85
C GLU A 72 39.55 39.99 18.82
N ASN A 73 39.95 40.03 20.09
CA ASN A 73 39.39 39.15 21.12
C ASN A 73 37.88 39.36 21.30
N LEU A 74 37.42 40.61 21.30
CA LEU A 74 35.99 40.90 21.39
C LEU A 74 35.23 40.34 20.17
N ARG A 75 35.79 40.50 18.97
CA ARG A 75 35.21 39.96 17.73
C ARG A 75 35.15 38.43 17.76
N LEU A 76 36.22 37.77 18.20
CA LEU A 76 36.25 36.32 18.35
C LEU A 76 35.21 35.84 19.37
N ALA A 77 35.07 36.52 20.51
CA ALA A 77 34.06 36.20 21.53
C ALA A 77 32.62 36.34 21.01
N GLN A 78 32.36 37.31 20.14
CA GLN A 78 31.06 37.44 19.47
C GLN A 78 30.82 36.29 18.47
N GLN A 79 31.85 35.92 17.69
CA GLN A 79 31.77 34.81 16.74
C GLN A 79 31.54 33.47 17.44
N THR A 80 32.25 33.20 18.54
CA THR A 80 32.05 31.97 19.32
C THR A 80 30.64 31.90 19.89
N THR A 81 30.12 33.01 20.42
CA THR A 81 28.73 33.08 20.93
C THR A 81 27.71 32.78 19.82
N LEU A 82 27.87 33.35 18.62
CA LEU A 82 27.00 33.06 17.48
C LEU A 82 27.08 31.59 17.05
N LEU A 83 28.28 31.01 17.03
CA LEU A 83 28.48 29.60 16.71
C LEU A 83 27.82 28.69 17.75
N THR A 84 27.94 29.02 19.04
CA THR A 84 27.26 28.29 20.12
C THR A 84 25.75 28.31 19.94
N HIS A 85 25.15 29.46 19.61
CA HIS A 85 23.71 29.53 19.31
C HIS A 85 23.32 28.66 18.12
N ARG A 86 24.07 28.72 17.01
CA ARG A 86 23.80 27.88 15.83
C ARG A 86 23.91 26.39 16.14
N LEU A 87 24.89 25.99 16.96
CA LEU A 87 25.03 24.60 17.40
C LEU A 87 23.82 24.15 18.23
N ASN A 88 23.37 24.98 19.16
CA ASN A 88 22.18 24.68 19.97
C ASN A 88 20.93 24.53 19.09
N ASP A 89 20.73 25.41 18.10
CA ASP A 89 19.61 25.33 17.16
C ASP A 89 19.68 24.04 16.33
N LEU A 90 20.88 23.66 15.87
CA LEU A 90 21.10 22.42 15.12
C LEU A 90 20.81 21.19 15.99
N THR A 91 21.27 21.17 17.25
CA THR A 91 20.97 20.09 18.20
C THR A 91 19.46 19.95 18.43
N GLN A 92 18.74 21.07 18.60
CA GLN A 92 17.28 21.04 18.74
C GLN A 92 16.58 20.57 17.46
N HIS A 93 17.10 20.93 16.28
CA HIS A 93 16.57 20.43 15.02
C HIS A 93 16.79 18.92 14.86
N MET A 94 17.98 18.44 15.21
CA MET A 94 18.32 17.01 15.19
C MET A 94 17.40 16.21 16.11
N GLY A 95 17.16 16.67 17.34
CA GLY A 95 16.22 16.01 18.26
C GLY A 95 14.78 15.98 17.73
N ARG A 96 14.34 17.02 17.01
CA ARG A 96 13.02 17.01 16.33
C ARG A 96 12.97 15.98 15.20
N VAL A 97 14.04 15.86 14.41
CA VAL A 97 14.13 14.87 13.34
C VAL A 97 14.13 13.44 13.90
N GLU A 98 14.87 13.19 14.97
CA GLU A 98 14.88 11.90 15.66
C GLU A 98 13.49 11.49 16.14
N ALA A 99 12.76 12.41 16.79
CA ALA A 99 11.38 12.16 17.22
C ALA A 99 10.42 11.89 16.04
N GLN A 100 10.61 12.57 14.91
CA GLN A 100 9.84 12.30 13.70
C GLN A 100 10.14 10.92 13.12
N ILE A 101 11.41 10.51 13.09
CA ILE A 101 11.83 9.18 12.62
C ILE A 101 11.22 8.10 13.51
N GLU A 102 11.23 8.28 14.82
CA GLU A 102 10.63 7.32 15.76
C GLU A 102 9.10 7.21 15.54
N ALA A 103 8.41 8.34 15.39
CA ALA A 103 6.97 8.35 15.09
C ALA A 103 6.66 7.68 13.74
N LEU A 104 7.46 7.92 12.70
CA LEU A 104 7.33 7.24 11.41
C LEU A 104 7.55 5.74 11.54
N THR A 105 8.57 5.32 12.31
CA THR A 105 8.88 3.91 12.54
C THR A 105 7.71 3.19 13.21
N GLN A 106 7.11 3.79 14.24
CA GLN A 106 5.92 3.23 14.89
C GLN A 106 4.73 3.11 13.92
N ARG A 107 4.52 4.13 13.08
CA ARG A 107 3.44 4.12 12.09
C ARG A 107 3.66 3.07 11.00
N VAL A 108 4.90 2.82 10.59
CA VAL A 108 5.23 1.73 9.66
C VAL A 108 4.93 0.38 10.31
N ASN A 109 5.31 0.17 11.57
CA ASN A 109 5.02 -1.08 12.29
C ASN A 109 3.52 -1.35 12.41
N ASP A 110 2.71 -0.32 12.74
CA ASP A 110 1.24 -0.45 12.78
C ASP A 110 0.66 -0.82 11.41
N LEU A 111 1.14 -0.19 10.34
CA LEU A 111 0.72 -0.52 8.98
C LEU A 111 1.10 -1.95 8.59
N THR A 112 2.29 -2.43 8.95
CA THR A 112 2.71 -3.81 8.73
C THR A 112 1.77 -4.78 9.45
N GLN A 113 1.47 -4.55 10.73
CA GLN A 113 0.55 -5.42 11.48
C GLN A 113 -0.86 -5.44 10.87
N ARG A 114 -1.37 -4.29 10.41
CA ARG A 114 -2.66 -4.21 9.73
C ARG A 114 -2.66 -4.97 8.40
N MET A 115 -1.55 -4.93 7.67
CA MET A 115 -1.40 -5.66 6.41
C MET A 115 -1.42 -7.18 6.65
N GLU A 116 -0.71 -7.67 7.67
CA GLU A 116 -0.75 -9.08 8.09
C GLU A 116 -2.18 -9.54 8.45
N GLN A 117 -2.94 -8.69 9.16
CA GLN A 117 -4.34 -8.98 9.49
C GLN A 117 -5.23 -9.07 8.23
N VAL A 118 -5.04 -8.17 7.27
CA VAL A 118 -5.78 -8.19 6.00
C VAL A 118 -5.43 -9.44 5.19
N GLU A 119 -4.16 -9.83 5.11
CA GLU A 119 -3.74 -11.07 4.45
C GLU A 119 -4.38 -12.32 5.08
N ALA A 120 -4.45 -12.37 6.41
CA ALA A 120 -5.14 -13.44 7.13
C ALA A 120 -6.65 -13.47 6.81
N GLN A 121 -7.31 -12.31 6.77
CA GLN A 121 -8.73 -12.22 6.40
C GLN A 121 -8.99 -12.66 4.95
N ILE A 122 -8.13 -12.27 4.01
CA ILE A 122 -8.22 -12.69 2.61
C ILE A 122 -8.08 -14.21 2.51
N SER A 123 -7.12 -14.81 3.24
CA SER A 123 -6.92 -16.26 3.25
C SER A 123 -8.17 -17.00 3.77
N GLN A 124 -8.76 -16.53 4.87
CA GLN A 124 -10.01 -17.10 5.39
C GLN A 124 -11.18 -16.96 4.42
N LEU A 125 -11.27 -15.82 3.74
CA LEU A 125 -12.32 -15.60 2.74
C LEU A 125 -12.14 -16.55 1.54
N ALA A 126 -10.91 -16.76 1.09
CA ALA A 126 -10.60 -17.69 0.00
C ALA A 126 -11.00 -19.13 0.36
N GLU A 127 -10.70 -19.58 1.58
CA GLU A 127 -11.13 -20.89 2.07
C GLU A 127 -12.66 -21.02 2.10
N ARG A 128 -13.35 -19.99 2.58
CA ARG A 128 -14.82 -19.99 2.63
C ARG A 128 -15.46 -20.00 1.25
N VAL A 129 -14.88 -19.29 0.28
CA VAL A 129 -15.33 -19.33 -1.12
C VAL A 129 -15.13 -20.74 -1.69
N ALA A 130 -13.97 -21.37 -1.45
CA ALA A 130 -13.72 -22.73 -1.90
C ALA A 130 -14.72 -23.76 -1.32
N ASP A 131 -15.06 -23.63 -0.03
CA ASP A 131 -16.09 -24.47 0.61
C ASP A 131 -17.47 -24.27 -0.04
N LEU A 132 -17.87 -23.01 -0.25
CA LEU A 132 -19.14 -22.69 -0.91
C LEU A 132 -19.22 -23.23 -2.33
N THR A 133 -18.12 -23.15 -3.10
CA THR A 133 -18.06 -23.73 -4.45
C THR A 133 -18.31 -25.23 -4.41
N ARG A 134 -17.64 -25.98 -3.52
CA ARG A 134 -17.87 -27.43 -3.39
C ARG A 134 -19.30 -27.77 -3.00
N ARG A 135 -19.90 -26.98 -2.10
CA ARG A 135 -21.30 -27.16 -1.70
C ARG A 135 -22.27 -26.89 -2.84
N MET A 136 -21.95 -25.94 -3.71
CA MET A 136 -22.75 -25.64 -4.90
C MET A 136 -22.66 -26.78 -5.92
N GLU A 137 -21.46 -27.29 -6.20
CA GLU A 137 -21.25 -28.46 -7.06
C GLU A 137 -22.01 -29.69 -6.52
N GLN A 138 -21.98 -29.91 -5.20
CA GLN A 138 -22.75 -30.99 -4.58
C GLN A 138 -24.27 -30.77 -4.75
N ALA A 139 -24.77 -29.55 -4.54
CA ALA A 139 -26.18 -29.25 -4.72
C ALA A 139 -26.62 -29.43 -6.19
N GLU A 140 -25.80 -29.00 -7.16
CA GLU A 140 -26.04 -29.21 -8.59
C GLU A 140 -26.16 -30.69 -8.92
N SER A 141 -25.22 -31.52 -8.44
CA SER A 141 -25.27 -32.98 -8.65
C SER A 141 -26.52 -33.63 -8.03
N GLN A 142 -26.98 -33.14 -6.86
CA GLN A 142 -28.21 -33.61 -6.23
C GLN A 142 -29.45 -33.23 -7.04
N ILE A 143 -29.49 -32.01 -7.58
CA ILE A 143 -30.58 -31.54 -8.44
C ILE A 143 -30.63 -32.38 -9.73
N GLU A 144 -29.49 -32.66 -10.35
CA GLU A 144 -29.41 -33.50 -11.55
C GLU A 144 -29.92 -34.93 -11.26
N ALA A 145 -29.50 -35.52 -10.13
CA ALA A 145 -29.98 -36.83 -9.71
C ALA A 145 -31.51 -36.84 -9.47
N LEU A 146 -32.05 -35.81 -8.81
CA LEU A 146 -33.49 -35.66 -8.59
C LEU A 146 -34.24 -35.46 -9.91
N ALA A 147 -33.71 -34.67 -10.83
CA ALA A 147 -34.31 -34.48 -12.16
C ALA A 147 -34.39 -35.79 -12.94
N HIS A 148 -33.34 -36.62 -12.88
CA HIS A 148 -33.35 -37.96 -13.47
C HIS A 148 -34.38 -38.89 -12.82
N GLN A 149 -34.51 -38.86 -11.49
CA GLN A 149 -35.52 -39.63 -10.78
C GLN A 149 -36.94 -39.19 -11.14
N LEU A 150 -37.19 -37.89 -11.20
CA LEU A 150 -38.49 -37.34 -11.61
C LEU A 150 -38.84 -37.74 -13.04
N LYS A 151 -37.87 -37.71 -13.97
CA LYS A 151 -38.09 -38.16 -15.33
C LYS A 151 -38.51 -39.62 -15.38
N ARG A 152 -37.78 -40.52 -14.71
CA ARG A 152 -38.14 -41.94 -14.63
C ARG A 152 -39.54 -42.15 -14.06
N ASN A 153 -39.85 -41.49 -12.93
CA ASN A 153 -41.17 -41.59 -12.34
C ASN A 153 -42.28 -41.08 -13.27
N THR A 154 -41.99 -40.05 -14.07
CA THR A 154 -42.93 -39.52 -15.06
C THR A 154 -43.15 -40.51 -16.21
N ASP A 155 -42.08 -41.14 -16.69
CA ASP A 155 -42.14 -42.17 -17.73
C ASP A 155 -42.92 -43.41 -17.23
N GLU A 156 -42.64 -43.89 -16.01
CA GLU A 156 -43.38 -44.98 -15.37
C GLU A 156 -44.87 -44.63 -15.17
N LEU A 157 -45.18 -43.39 -14.78
CA LEU A 157 -46.57 -42.95 -14.64
C LEU A 157 -47.29 -42.89 -16.00
N ALA A 158 -46.60 -42.49 -17.07
CA ALA A 158 -47.14 -42.50 -18.42
C ALA A 158 -47.47 -43.92 -18.89
N GLU A 159 -46.56 -44.87 -18.63
CA GLU A 159 -46.77 -46.30 -18.92
C GLU A 159 -47.98 -46.85 -18.16
N LEU A 160 -48.06 -46.62 -16.83
CA LEU A 160 -49.21 -47.03 -16.02
C LEU A 160 -50.51 -46.40 -16.50
N LYS A 161 -50.48 -45.14 -16.96
CA LYS A 161 -51.68 -44.47 -17.52
C LYS A 161 -52.15 -45.14 -18.81
N GLY A 162 -51.23 -45.58 -19.67
CA GLY A 162 -51.52 -46.38 -20.87
C GLY A 162 -52.26 -47.68 -20.50
N ILE A 163 -51.65 -48.48 -19.61
CA ILE A 163 -52.25 -49.74 -19.12
C ILE A 163 -53.65 -49.52 -18.53
N VAL A 164 -53.83 -48.47 -17.71
CA VAL A 164 -55.14 -48.17 -17.11
C VAL A 164 -56.19 -47.81 -18.17
N LEU A 165 -55.78 -47.13 -19.25
CA LEU A 165 -56.66 -46.75 -20.35
C LEU A 165 -57.08 -47.98 -21.18
N GLU A 166 -56.14 -48.87 -21.52
CA GLU A 166 -56.40 -50.17 -22.16
C GLU A 166 -57.37 -51.02 -21.32
N LEU A 167 -57.09 -51.19 -20.02
CA LEU A 167 -57.98 -51.92 -19.11
C LEU A 167 -59.38 -51.30 -19.04
N ARG A 168 -59.46 -49.96 -19.10
CA ARG A 168 -60.75 -49.24 -19.12
C ARG A 168 -61.49 -49.48 -20.43
N LEU A 169 -60.80 -49.51 -21.58
CA LEU A 169 -61.38 -49.87 -22.87
C LEU A 169 -61.99 -51.28 -22.77
N THR A 170 -61.20 -52.27 -22.37
CA THR A 170 -61.64 -53.67 -22.24
C THR A 170 -62.87 -53.79 -21.32
N ARG A 171 -62.88 -53.08 -20.20
CA ARG A 171 -63.99 -53.14 -19.23
C ARG A 171 -65.23 -52.35 -19.65
N LYS A 172 -65.09 -51.24 -20.38
CA LYS A 172 -66.19 -50.29 -20.67
C LYS A 172 -66.50 -50.12 -22.16
N ALA A 173 -65.92 -50.92 -23.05
CA ALA A 173 -66.13 -50.84 -24.50
C ALA A 173 -67.62 -50.76 -24.90
N ILE A 174 -68.46 -51.62 -24.31
CA ILE A 174 -69.90 -51.62 -24.59
C ILE A 174 -70.52 -50.25 -24.28
N VAL A 175 -70.12 -49.60 -23.19
CA VAL A 175 -70.65 -48.29 -22.78
C VAL A 175 -70.11 -47.18 -23.65
N LEU A 176 -68.81 -47.21 -23.98
CA LEU A 176 -68.14 -46.19 -24.80
C LEU A 176 -68.71 -46.13 -26.22
N PHE A 177 -68.97 -47.29 -26.83
CA PHE A 177 -69.37 -47.37 -28.24
C PHE A 177 -70.87 -47.60 -28.46
N ARG A 178 -71.69 -47.66 -27.38
CA ARG A 178 -73.12 -48.00 -27.45
C ARG A 178 -73.94 -47.13 -28.39
N GLN A 179 -73.58 -45.84 -28.49
CA GLN A 179 -74.34 -44.84 -29.23
C GLN A 179 -74.36 -45.16 -30.73
N GLU A 180 -73.24 -45.62 -31.27
CA GLU A 180 -73.04 -45.85 -32.71
C GLU A 180 -73.09 -47.33 -33.08
N PHE A 181 -72.82 -48.22 -32.13
CA PHE A 181 -72.68 -49.65 -32.36
C PHE A 181 -73.60 -50.50 -31.46
N SER A 182 -73.88 -51.72 -31.90
CA SER A 182 -74.66 -52.73 -31.20
C SER A 182 -73.95 -54.09 -31.26
N ALA A 183 -74.32 -55.04 -30.39
CA ALA A 183 -73.63 -56.33 -30.27
C ALA A 183 -72.10 -56.21 -30.06
N ILE A 184 -71.67 -55.19 -29.33
CA ILE A 184 -70.25 -54.85 -29.08
C ILE A 184 -69.57 -55.95 -28.27
N ARG A 185 -68.45 -56.48 -28.77
CA ARG A 185 -67.58 -57.45 -28.10
C ARG A 185 -66.12 -57.05 -28.26
N VAL A 186 -65.39 -57.02 -27.16
CA VAL A 186 -63.93 -56.87 -27.20
C VAL A 186 -63.35 -58.23 -27.51
N LEU A 187 -62.52 -58.32 -28.55
CA LEU A 187 -61.81 -59.54 -28.91
C LEU A 187 -60.65 -59.78 -27.94
N SER A 188 -60.40 -61.03 -27.57
CA SER A 188 -59.20 -61.40 -26.83
C SER A 188 -57.98 -61.37 -27.77
N GLU A 189 -56.78 -61.22 -27.21
CA GLU A 189 -55.53 -61.30 -27.99
C GLU A 189 -55.44 -62.60 -28.80
N GLU A 190 -55.85 -63.72 -28.22
CA GLU A 190 -55.87 -65.03 -28.89
C GLU A 190 -56.81 -65.04 -30.12
N ALA A 191 -58.01 -64.47 -30.00
CA ALA A 191 -58.98 -64.43 -31.08
C ALA A 191 -58.57 -63.43 -32.17
N TRP A 192 -57.94 -62.32 -31.79
CA TRP A 192 -57.41 -61.34 -32.73
C TRP A 192 -56.21 -61.87 -33.51
N GLY A 193 -55.25 -62.51 -32.83
CA GLY A 193 -54.11 -63.16 -33.46
C GLY A 193 -54.54 -64.19 -34.49
N ALA A 194 -55.50 -65.05 -34.14
CA ALA A 194 -56.06 -66.03 -35.07
C ALA A 194 -56.70 -65.40 -36.33
N LEU A 195 -57.34 -64.23 -36.19
CA LEU A 195 -57.92 -63.51 -37.33
C LEU A 195 -56.85 -62.88 -38.23
N LEU A 196 -55.75 -62.38 -37.64
CA LEU A 196 -54.61 -61.84 -38.39
C LEU A 196 -53.86 -62.95 -39.14
N ASP A 197 -53.62 -64.09 -38.49
CA ASP A 197 -53.01 -65.27 -39.11
C ASP A 197 -53.83 -65.76 -40.32
N GLU A 198 -55.16 -65.85 -40.16
CA GLU A 198 -56.07 -66.23 -41.25
C GLU A 198 -56.05 -65.21 -42.41
N ALA A 199 -55.91 -63.91 -42.09
CA ALA A 199 -55.81 -62.86 -43.09
C ALA A 199 -54.48 -62.90 -43.85
N GLU A 200 -53.38 -63.26 -43.18
CA GLU A 200 -52.06 -63.47 -43.80
C GLU A 200 -52.08 -64.67 -44.74
N GLU A 201 -52.59 -65.81 -44.26
CA GLU A 201 -52.65 -67.06 -45.03
C GLU A 201 -53.49 -66.90 -46.32
N LYS A 202 -54.55 -66.08 -46.26
CA LYS A 202 -55.40 -65.77 -47.41
C LYS A 202 -54.87 -64.63 -48.28
N GLY A 203 -53.77 -63.98 -47.88
CA GLY A 203 -53.16 -62.87 -48.61
C GLY A 203 -54.00 -61.59 -48.60
N TYR A 204 -54.88 -61.41 -47.62
CA TYR A 204 -55.67 -60.18 -47.47
C TYR A 204 -54.86 -59.03 -46.87
N LEU A 205 -53.82 -59.34 -46.10
CA LEU A 205 -52.92 -58.38 -45.47
C LEU A 205 -51.46 -58.78 -45.73
N ALA A 206 -50.59 -57.78 -45.90
CA ALA A 206 -49.15 -57.98 -45.93
C ALA A 206 -48.56 -58.07 -44.51
N ALA A 207 -47.41 -58.73 -44.36
CA ALA A 207 -46.72 -58.86 -43.07
C ALA A 207 -46.43 -57.52 -42.38
N SER A 208 -46.20 -56.43 -43.15
CA SER A 208 -46.06 -55.08 -42.59
C SER A 208 -47.35 -54.55 -41.99
N GLU A 209 -48.49 -54.81 -42.62
CA GLU A 209 -49.81 -54.36 -42.14
C GLU A 209 -50.24 -55.14 -40.91
N ILE A 210 -49.86 -56.42 -40.81
CA ILE A 210 -50.09 -57.24 -39.61
C ILE A 210 -49.26 -56.73 -38.44
N SER A 211 -48.00 -56.37 -38.70
CA SER A 211 -47.13 -55.78 -37.67
C SER A 211 -47.73 -54.48 -37.11
N ASP A 212 -48.30 -53.64 -37.97
CA ASP A 212 -48.97 -52.39 -37.55
C ASP A 212 -50.26 -52.67 -36.78
N LEU A 213 -51.08 -53.62 -37.23
CA LEU A 213 -52.33 -54.01 -36.57
C LEU A 213 -52.15 -54.80 -35.28
N SER A 214 -50.98 -55.41 -35.09
CA SER A 214 -50.61 -56.11 -33.85
C SER A 214 -50.26 -55.14 -32.71
N GLN A 215 -50.03 -53.86 -33.03
CA GLN A 215 -49.69 -52.82 -32.04
C GLN A 215 -50.92 -52.06 -31.52
N VAL A 216 -52.12 -52.39 -31.99
CA VAL A 216 -53.34 -51.67 -31.62
C VAL A 216 -53.76 -52.01 -30.18
N ASP A 217 -54.11 -50.99 -29.40
CA ASP A 217 -54.47 -51.09 -27.98
C ASP A 217 -55.72 -51.95 -27.69
N GLY A 218 -56.61 -52.12 -28.67
CA GLY A 218 -57.74 -53.04 -28.54
C GLY A 218 -58.56 -53.19 -29.82
N VAL A 219 -59.19 -54.34 -29.95
CA VAL A 219 -60.02 -54.67 -31.11
C VAL A 219 -61.44 -55.03 -30.69
N ILE A 220 -62.40 -54.41 -31.36
CA ILE A 220 -63.83 -54.53 -31.04
C ILE A 220 -64.58 -55.04 -32.26
N GLU A 221 -65.29 -56.15 -32.11
CA GLU A 221 -66.30 -56.60 -33.07
C GLU A 221 -67.66 -56.00 -32.69
N ALA A 222 -68.34 -55.37 -33.65
CA ALA A 222 -69.66 -54.80 -33.42
C ALA A 222 -70.49 -54.69 -34.70
N ILE A 223 -71.78 -54.38 -34.56
CA ILE A 223 -72.69 -54.08 -35.67
C ILE A 223 -72.98 -52.58 -35.66
N ARG A 224 -72.63 -51.89 -36.74
CA ARG A 224 -72.88 -50.46 -36.92
C ARG A 224 -74.39 -50.20 -37.02
N ARG A 225 -74.90 -49.25 -36.23
CA ARG A 225 -76.36 -48.99 -36.14
C ARG A 225 -76.94 -48.28 -37.36
N SER A 226 -76.15 -47.56 -38.13
CA SER A 226 -76.62 -46.78 -39.28
C SER A 226 -77.04 -47.64 -40.47
N ASP A 227 -76.33 -48.75 -40.71
CA ASP A 227 -76.46 -49.60 -41.90
C ASP A 227 -76.53 -51.10 -41.59
N THR A 228 -76.53 -51.47 -40.30
CA THR A 228 -76.56 -52.86 -39.81
C THR A 228 -75.39 -53.73 -40.29
N GLN A 229 -74.26 -53.13 -40.69
CA GLN A 229 -73.09 -53.89 -41.12
C GLN A 229 -72.24 -54.38 -39.93
N PRO A 230 -71.77 -55.64 -39.95
CA PRO A 230 -70.75 -56.12 -39.02
C PRO A 230 -69.42 -55.43 -39.35
N VAL A 231 -68.77 -54.89 -38.33
CA VAL A 231 -67.49 -54.18 -38.44
C VAL A 231 -66.55 -54.62 -37.33
N VAL A 232 -65.26 -54.61 -37.65
CA VAL A 232 -64.18 -54.74 -36.68
C VAL A 232 -63.52 -53.37 -36.55
N LEU A 233 -63.45 -52.86 -35.33
CA LEU A 233 -62.86 -51.57 -34.98
C LEU A 233 -61.51 -51.84 -34.31
N ALA A 234 -60.45 -51.35 -34.93
CA ALA A 234 -59.16 -51.15 -34.28
C ALA A 234 -59.25 -49.86 -33.45
N VAL A 235 -58.99 -49.93 -32.15
CA VAL A 235 -59.11 -48.81 -31.22
C VAL A 235 -57.75 -48.52 -30.61
N GLU A 236 -57.27 -47.31 -30.85
CA GLU A 236 -56.12 -46.74 -30.16
C GLU A 236 -56.60 -45.87 -29.00
N VAL A 237 -56.04 -46.07 -27.80
CA VAL A 237 -56.41 -45.36 -26.59
C VAL A 237 -55.29 -44.45 -26.15
N SER A 238 -55.38 -43.20 -26.58
CA SER A 238 -54.47 -42.16 -26.11
C SER A 238 -55.04 -41.39 -24.92
N ALA A 239 -54.13 -40.94 -24.04
CA ALA A 239 -54.45 -39.91 -23.08
C ALA A 239 -54.30 -38.52 -23.72
N VAL A 240 -55.34 -37.69 -23.71
CA VAL A 240 -55.19 -36.27 -24.08
C VAL A 240 -54.46 -35.54 -22.94
N GLY A 241 -53.31 -34.96 -23.25
CA GLY A 241 -52.39 -34.33 -22.30
C GLY A 241 -52.71 -32.86 -21.95
N ASP A 242 -53.89 -32.35 -22.27
CA ASP A 242 -54.23 -30.96 -21.95
C ASP A 242 -54.88 -30.85 -20.57
N ARG A 243 -54.03 -30.56 -19.59
CA ARG A 243 -54.40 -29.76 -18.41
C ARG A 243 -53.15 -29.09 -17.85
N VAL A 244 -52.83 -27.93 -18.42
CA VAL A 244 -52.00 -26.93 -17.75
C VAL A 244 -52.97 -26.16 -16.85
N ASP A 245 -52.94 -26.46 -15.54
CA ASP A 245 -53.38 -25.53 -14.49
C ASP A 245 -52.12 -24.83 -13.94
#